data_AF-A0A495UEY1-F1
#
_entry.id   AF-A0A495UEY1-F1
#
_cell.length_a   1.000
_cell.length_b   1.000
_cell.length_c   1.000
_cell.angle_alpha   90.00
_cell.angle_beta   90.00
_cell.angle_gamma   90.00
#
_symmetry.space_group_name_H-M   'P 1'
#
loop_
_entity.id
_entity.type
_entity.pdbx_description
1 polymer ?
#
loop_
_entity_poly.entity_id
_entity_poly.type
_entity_poly.pdbx_seq_one_letter_code
_entity_poly.pdbx_strand_id
1 'polypeptide(L)'
;MSAAEVIFDTDRWIRVPLDYADTPWRDAEEWADWLAESATSGRPDADTVAPLVRSGARAVALFPAPHVWARFWHYPIASIPTGFVDIYVQSREPDGTHAQDLLPDAGFTALDPVVEVFTIDGFTSAARRHSLPLVLRSEDDAEPAVLPRLEWLGVTPEWVCYLVTNDHDPAAIADREADVEALFRSMAEPRERETDR
;
A
#
# COMPACT_ATOMS: atom_id res chain seq x y z
N MET A 1 23.38 -4.19 2.10
CA MET A 1 22.30 -3.37 2.66
C MET A 1 21.17 -4.31 3.03
N SER A 2 20.78 -4.38 4.30
CA SER A 2 19.62 -5.18 4.71
C SER A 2 18.36 -4.43 4.27
N ALA A 3 17.52 -5.03 3.43
CA ALA A 3 16.25 -4.45 2.98
C ALA A 3 15.45 -3.96 4.18
N ALA A 4 14.71 -2.84 4.08
CA ALA A 4 13.76 -2.47 5.14
C ALA A 4 12.85 -3.67 5.45
N GLU A 5 12.43 -3.89 6.69
CA GLU A 5 11.45 -4.94 6.98
C GLU A 5 10.17 -4.25 7.40
N VAL A 6 9.06 -4.55 6.72
CA VAL A 6 7.75 -4.03 7.12
C VAL A 6 7.18 -5.01 8.13
N ILE A 7 6.97 -4.55 9.36
CA ILE A 7 6.16 -5.26 10.35
C ILE A 7 4.69 -4.94 10.05
N PHE A 8 3.87 -5.97 9.87
CA PHE A 8 2.44 -5.81 9.52
C PHE A 8 1.57 -6.83 10.27
N ASP A 9 0.32 -6.42 10.51
CA ASP A 9 -0.72 -7.29 11.06
C ASP A 9 -1.28 -8.20 9.96
N THR A 10 -1.07 -9.51 10.07
CA THR A 10 -1.53 -10.50 9.09
C THR A 10 -3.05 -10.69 9.08
N ASP A 11 -3.75 -10.25 10.13
CA ASP A 11 -5.22 -10.25 10.16
C ASP A 11 -5.79 -9.05 9.37
N ARG A 12 -4.94 -8.07 9.03
CA ARG A 12 -5.31 -6.85 8.30
C ARG A 12 -4.70 -6.78 6.91
N TRP A 13 -3.53 -7.38 6.71
CA TRP A 13 -2.75 -7.19 5.50
C TRP A 13 -2.24 -8.52 4.96
N ILE A 14 -2.38 -8.67 3.65
CA ILE A 14 -1.82 -9.77 2.87
C ILE A 14 -0.66 -9.20 2.06
N ARG A 15 0.54 -9.73 2.27
CA ARG A 15 1.69 -9.37 1.43
C ARG A 15 1.47 -9.92 0.02
N VAL A 16 1.57 -9.05 -0.98
CA VAL A 16 1.46 -9.40 -2.40
C VAL A 16 2.87 -9.63 -2.95
N PRO A 17 3.16 -10.79 -3.55
CA PRO A 17 4.42 -11.02 -4.25
C PRO A 17 4.58 -10.02 -5.40
N LEU A 18 5.74 -9.37 -5.50
CA LEU A 18 6.08 -8.50 -6.63
C LEU A 18 6.73 -9.29 -7.78
N ASP A 19 7.36 -10.40 -7.44
CA ASP A 19 7.82 -11.45 -8.33
C ASP A 19 7.58 -12.82 -7.65
N TYR A 20 7.82 -13.89 -8.40
CA TYR A 20 7.54 -15.27 -7.97
C TYR A 20 8.80 -16.14 -7.90
N ALA A 21 10.00 -15.55 -8.04
CA ALA A 21 11.26 -16.29 -8.21
C ALA A 21 11.64 -17.12 -6.96
N ASP A 22 11.21 -16.68 -5.78
CA ASP A 22 11.51 -17.30 -4.48
C ASP A 22 10.24 -17.55 -3.65
N THR A 23 9.11 -17.77 -4.32
CA THR A 23 7.82 -18.03 -3.67
C THR A 23 7.37 -19.47 -3.90
N PRO A 24 6.48 -20.04 -3.06
CA PRO A 24 5.94 -21.38 -3.31
C PRO A 24 4.98 -21.44 -4.50
N TRP A 25 4.57 -20.28 -5.04
CA TRP A 25 3.66 -20.17 -6.18
C TRP A 25 4.43 -19.95 -7.47
N ARG A 26 4.01 -20.61 -8.55
CA ARG A 26 4.61 -20.47 -9.88
C ARG A 26 4.37 -19.10 -10.50
N ASP A 27 3.18 -18.53 -10.26
CA ASP A 27 2.72 -17.29 -10.85
C ASP A 27 1.59 -16.64 -10.02
N ALA A 28 1.13 -15.47 -10.49
CA ALA A 28 0.07 -14.71 -9.86
C ALA A 28 -1.28 -15.43 -9.81
N GLU A 29 -1.56 -16.33 -10.77
CA GLU A 29 -2.78 -17.12 -10.76
C GLU A 29 -2.77 -18.10 -9.58
N GLU A 30 -1.67 -18.85 -9.44
CA GLU A 30 -1.54 -19.83 -8.37
C GLU A 30 -1.56 -19.19 -6.97
N TRP A 31 -0.96 -18.01 -6.82
CA TRP A 31 -1.06 -17.24 -5.57
C TRP A 31 -2.49 -16.78 -5.29
N ALA A 32 -3.21 -16.29 -6.30
CA ALA A 32 -4.59 -15.84 -6.14
C ALA A 32 -5.55 -16.98 -5.82
N ASP A 33 -5.34 -18.16 -6.41
CA ASP A 33 -6.08 -19.39 -6.11
C ASP A 33 -5.87 -19.81 -4.65
N TRP A 34 -4.61 -19.93 -4.23
CA TRP A 34 -4.25 -20.27 -2.86
C TRP A 34 -4.84 -19.29 -1.84
N LEU A 35 -4.79 -17.99 -2.14
CA LEU A 35 -5.30 -16.95 -1.25
C LEU A 35 -6.82 -17.01 -1.14
N ALA A 36 -7.53 -17.21 -2.25
CA ALA A 36 -8.98 -17.34 -2.24
C ALA A 36 -9.44 -18.56 -1.41
N GLU A 37 -8.78 -19.70 -1.57
CA GLU A 37 -9.05 -20.90 -0.77
C GLU A 37 -8.76 -20.65 0.71
N SER A 38 -7.61 -20.09 1.03
CA SER A 38 -7.19 -19.83 2.42
C SER A 38 -8.10 -18.84 3.13
N ALA A 39 -8.46 -17.73 2.45
CA ALA A 39 -9.28 -16.66 3.01
C ALA A 39 -10.77 -17.03 3.17
N THR A 40 -11.25 -18.04 2.43
CA THR A 40 -12.66 -18.46 2.45
C THR A 40 -12.90 -19.81 3.12
N SER A 41 -11.84 -20.50 3.53
CA SER A 41 -11.93 -21.77 4.23
C SER A 41 -12.84 -21.68 5.47
N GLY A 42 -13.77 -22.62 5.59
CA GLY A 42 -14.70 -22.71 6.72
C GLY A 42 -15.87 -21.71 6.69
N ARG A 43 -16.01 -20.88 5.64
CA ARG A 43 -17.12 -19.93 5.52
C ARG A 43 -18.37 -20.58 4.89
N PRO A 44 -19.59 -20.28 5.38
CA PRO A 44 -20.82 -20.76 4.77
C PRO A 44 -21.05 -20.27 3.33
N ASP A 45 -20.47 -19.13 2.96
CA ASP A 45 -20.60 -18.46 1.66
C ASP A 45 -19.37 -18.62 0.75
N ALA A 46 -18.46 -19.56 1.08
CA ALA A 46 -17.18 -19.72 0.39
C ALA A 46 -17.29 -19.79 -1.15
N ASP A 47 -18.24 -20.57 -1.67
CA ASP A 47 -18.46 -20.73 -3.12
C ASP A 47 -18.84 -19.43 -3.83
N THR A 48 -19.46 -18.48 -3.12
CA THR A 48 -19.83 -17.17 -3.66
C THR A 48 -18.67 -16.18 -3.59
N VAL A 49 -17.87 -16.27 -2.53
CA VAL A 49 -16.86 -15.26 -2.18
C VAL A 49 -15.50 -15.56 -2.78
N ALA A 50 -15.11 -16.84 -2.84
CA ALA A 50 -13.80 -17.25 -3.35
C ALA A 50 -13.52 -16.73 -4.77
N PRO A 51 -14.48 -16.73 -5.72
CA PRO A 51 -14.26 -16.14 -7.04
C PRO A 51 -13.96 -14.63 -7.00
N LEU A 52 -14.61 -13.88 -6.09
CA LEU A 52 -14.39 -12.43 -5.92
C LEU A 52 -13.01 -12.15 -5.34
N VAL A 53 -12.62 -12.89 -4.30
CA VAL A 53 -11.29 -12.80 -3.68
C VAL A 53 -10.20 -13.17 -4.68
N ARG A 54 -10.37 -14.28 -5.41
CA ARG A 54 -9.45 -14.71 -6.48
C ARG A 54 -9.28 -13.63 -7.53
N SER A 55 -10.39 -13.07 -8.03
CA SER A 55 -10.35 -12.02 -9.06
C SER A 55 -9.65 -10.76 -8.56
N GLY A 56 -9.93 -10.33 -7.33
CA GLY A 56 -9.29 -9.16 -6.70
C GLY A 56 -7.79 -9.39 -6.50
N ALA A 57 -7.42 -10.51 -5.88
CA ALA A 57 -6.03 -10.91 -5.67
C ALA A 57 -5.26 -10.92 -6.99
N ARG A 58 -5.77 -11.62 -8.00
CA ARG A 58 -5.18 -11.68 -9.34
C ARG A 58 -4.95 -10.29 -9.93
N ALA A 59 -5.95 -9.41 -9.86
CA ALA A 59 -5.84 -8.06 -10.38
C ALA A 59 -4.75 -7.25 -9.66
N VAL A 60 -4.67 -7.35 -8.33
CA VAL A 60 -3.66 -6.66 -7.52
C VAL A 60 -2.25 -7.19 -7.77
N ALA A 61 -2.09 -8.50 -7.95
CA ALA A 61 -0.81 -9.13 -8.25
C ALA A 61 -0.30 -8.80 -9.67
N LEU A 62 -1.19 -8.70 -10.65
CA LEU A 62 -0.83 -8.37 -12.03
C LEU A 62 -0.70 -6.85 -12.27
N PHE A 63 -1.18 -6.03 -11.34
CA PHE A 63 -1.09 -4.58 -11.48
C PHE A 63 0.39 -4.14 -11.49
N PRO A 64 0.82 -3.30 -12.45
CA PRO A 64 2.22 -2.89 -12.55
C PRO A 64 2.79 -2.40 -11.22
N ALA A 65 3.98 -2.86 -10.88
CA ALA A 65 4.67 -2.50 -9.64
C ALA A 65 6.11 -1.98 -9.89
N PRO A 66 6.33 -1.07 -10.89
CA PRO A 66 7.66 -0.57 -11.16
C PRO A 66 8.22 0.16 -9.95
N HIS A 67 9.41 -0.24 -9.49
CA HIS A 67 10.11 0.35 -8.35
C HIS A 67 9.38 0.23 -6.99
N VAL A 68 8.24 -0.48 -6.93
CA VAL A 68 7.58 -0.82 -5.68
C VAL A 68 8.52 -1.72 -4.89
N TRP A 69 8.73 -1.39 -3.63
CA TRP A 69 9.55 -2.16 -2.71
C TRP A 69 8.71 -3.26 -2.02
N ALA A 70 7.47 -2.97 -1.65
CA ALA A 70 6.48 -3.96 -1.21
C ALA A 70 5.05 -3.51 -1.51
N ARG A 71 4.14 -4.47 -1.70
CA ARG A 71 2.70 -4.25 -1.84
C ARG A 71 1.94 -5.06 -0.81
N PHE A 72 0.96 -4.43 -0.16
CA PHE A 72 0.08 -5.09 0.79
C PHE A 72 -1.36 -4.88 0.39
N TRP A 73 -2.09 -5.98 0.27
CA TRP A 73 -3.52 -5.95 0.02
C TRP A 73 -4.25 -5.95 1.36
N HIS A 74 -5.18 -5.02 1.56
CA HIS A 74 -5.97 -4.97 2.77
C HIS A 74 -6.91 -6.19 2.79
N TYR A 75 -7.04 -6.83 3.96
CA TYR A 75 -7.76 -8.09 4.07
C TYR A 75 -9.25 -7.88 3.78
N PRO A 76 -9.90 -8.72 2.95
CA PRO A 76 -11.31 -8.56 2.65
C PRO A 76 -12.18 -8.85 3.88
N ILE A 77 -12.77 -7.80 4.47
CA ILE A 77 -13.76 -7.92 5.54
C ILE A 77 -15.15 -8.14 4.92
N ALA A 78 -15.95 -9.03 5.51
CA ALA A 78 -17.31 -9.32 5.05
C ALA A 78 -17.42 -9.64 3.54
N SER A 79 -16.39 -10.26 2.97
CA SER A 79 -16.35 -10.72 1.58
C SER A 79 -16.21 -9.63 0.52
N ILE A 80 -15.90 -8.39 0.91
CA ILE A 80 -15.69 -7.28 -0.02
C ILE A 80 -14.17 -7.05 -0.17
N PRO A 81 -13.62 -7.26 -1.38
CA PRO A 81 -12.26 -6.84 -1.71
C PRO A 81 -12.01 -5.39 -1.33
N THR A 82 -10.95 -5.12 -0.58
CA THR A 82 -10.52 -3.77 -0.23
C THR A 82 -9.31 -3.36 -1.08
N GLY A 83 -8.86 -2.11 -1.01
CA GLY A 83 -7.73 -1.59 -1.77
C GLY A 83 -6.37 -2.15 -1.30
N PHE A 84 -5.30 -1.76 -1.99
CA PHE A 84 -3.92 -2.11 -1.62
C PHE A 84 -3.08 -0.86 -1.38
N VAL A 85 -1.98 -1.03 -0.64
CA VAL A 85 -0.95 -0.01 -0.44
C VAL A 85 0.34 -0.45 -1.13
N ASP A 86 0.94 0.47 -1.87
CA ASP A 86 2.29 0.34 -2.39
C ASP A 86 3.28 1.10 -1.51
N ILE A 87 4.41 0.47 -1.25
CA ILE A 87 5.51 1.00 -0.46
C ILE A 87 6.72 1.15 -1.37
N TYR A 88 7.31 2.34 -1.37
CA TYR A 88 8.55 2.66 -2.06
C TYR A 88 9.59 3.02 -1.01
N VAL A 89 10.81 2.52 -1.17
CA VAL A 89 11.93 2.82 -0.27
C VAL A 89 13.15 3.19 -1.09
N GLN A 90 13.80 4.29 -0.73
CA GLN A 90 15.03 4.74 -1.37
C GLN A 90 16.06 5.11 -0.31
N SER A 91 17.28 4.57 -0.43
CA SER A 91 18.40 5.02 0.39
C SER A 91 18.87 6.40 -0.06
N ARG A 92 19.21 7.26 0.90
CA ARG A 92 19.61 8.65 0.67
C ARG A 92 20.54 9.12 1.78
N GLU A 93 21.46 10.01 1.45
CA GLU A 93 22.26 10.74 2.46
C GLU A 93 21.45 11.90 3.07
N PRO A 94 21.60 12.19 4.37
CA PRO A 94 20.87 13.28 4.99
C PRO A 94 21.28 14.63 4.39
N ASP A 95 20.32 15.35 3.80
CA ASP A 95 20.52 16.70 3.25
C ASP A 95 19.58 17.76 3.84
N GLY A 96 18.80 17.37 4.85
CA GLY A 96 17.87 18.26 5.56
C GLY A 96 16.54 18.50 4.84
N THR A 97 16.25 17.83 3.72
CA THR A 97 14.96 17.97 3.04
C THR A 97 13.81 17.42 3.90
N HIS A 98 12.70 18.14 3.97
CA HIS A 98 11.52 17.71 4.71
C HIS A 98 10.60 16.81 3.88
N ALA A 99 9.78 16.00 4.55
CA ALA A 99 8.97 14.98 3.91
C ALA A 99 7.95 15.55 2.90
N GLN A 100 7.31 16.68 3.22
CA GLN A 100 6.34 17.31 2.33
C GLN A 100 6.95 17.79 1.00
N ASP A 101 8.25 18.11 1.01
CA ASP A 101 8.97 18.59 -0.18
C ASP A 101 9.40 17.44 -1.09
N LEU A 102 9.26 16.19 -0.62
CA LEU A 102 9.60 14.97 -1.35
C LEU A 102 8.38 14.21 -1.87
N LEU A 103 7.17 14.67 -1.54
CA LEU A 103 5.96 14.08 -2.07
C LEU A 103 5.97 14.19 -3.61
N PRO A 104 5.64 13.11 -4.33
CA PRO A 104 5.53 13.16 -5.79
C PRO A 104 4.53 14.23 -6.24
N ASP A 105 4.65 14.71 -7.47
CA ASP A 105 3.63 15.59 -8.04
C ASP A 105 2.24 14.93 -7.94
N ALA A 106 1.25 15.67 -7.40
CA ALA A 106 -0.13 15.19 -7.27
C ALA A 106 -0.81 15.04 -8.64
N GLY A 107 -0.25 15.68 -9.68
CA GLY A 107 -0.84 15.75 -11.00
C GLY A 107 -2.10 16.61 -11.03
N PHE A 108 -3.02 16.28 -11.94
CA PHE A 108 -4.28 16.99 -12.07
C PHE A 108 -5.31 16.47 -11.05
N THR A 109 -5.62 17.30 -10.06
CA THR A 109 -6.57 16.97 -8.97
C THR A 109 -7.83 17.85 -9.07
N ALA A 110 -8.95 17.32 -8.59
CA ALA A 110 -10.22 18.04 -8.55
C ALA A 110 -10.22 19.23 -7.57
N LEU A 111 -9.39 19.13 -6.52
CA LEU A 111 -9.18 20.14 -5.48
C LEU A 111 -7.68 20.23 -5.15
N ASP A 112 -7.27 21.33 -4.52
CA ASP A 112 -5.92 21.45 -3.98
C ASP A 112 -5.65 20.34 -2.96
N PRO A 113 -4.53 19.59 -3.10
CA PRO A 113 -4.17 18.56 -2.13
C PRO A 113 -3.94 19.15 -0.74
N VAL A 114 -4.40 18.43 0.28
CA VAL A 114 -4.18 18.80 1.68
C VAL A 114 -2.95 18.04 2.17
N VAL A 115 -1.93 18.78 2.62
CA VAL A 115 -0.70 18.22 3.18
C VAL A 115 -0.63 18.52 4.67
N GLU A 116 -0.42 17.48 5.46
CA GLU A 116 -0.27 17.54 6.90
C GLU A 116 1.12 17.06 7.28
N VAL A 117 1.85 17.87 8.06
CA VAL A 117 3.16 17.52 8.60
C VAL A 117 3.00 17.12 10.06
N PHE A 118 3.65 16.03 10.45
CA PHE A 118 3.53 15.49 11.79
C PHE A 118 4.81 14.76 12.21
N THR A 119 4.87 14.35 13.47
CA THR A 119 6.03 13.69 14.08
C THR A 119 5.72 12.24 14.40
N ILE A 120 6.63 11.34 14.01
CA ILE A 120 6.66 9.94 14.42
C ILE A 120 8.09 9.66 14.90
N ASP A 121 8.22 9.04 16.06
CA ASP A 121 9.53 8.59 16.55
C ASP A 121 10.18 7.65 15.52
N GLY A 122 11.45 7.91 15.20
CA GLY A 122 12.19 7.19 14.15
C GLY A 122 12.29 7.95 12.82
N PHE A 123 11.31 8.79 12.48
CA PHE A 123 11.42 9.71 11.34
C PHE A 123 11.95 11.08 11.77
N THR A 124 12.86 11.64 10.97
CA THR A 124 13.30 13.03 11.10
C THR A 124 12.26 14.01 10.55
N SER A 125 11.41 13.56 9.62
CA SER A 125 10.27 14.30 9.09
C SER A 125 9.23 13.32 8.55
N ALA A 126 7.95 13.59 8.79
CA ALA A 126 6.86 12.83 8.24
C ALA A 126 5.75 13.75 7.71
N ALA A 127 5.14 13.37 6.59
CA ALA A 127 4.03 14.08 5.98
C ALA A 127 2.97 13.11 5.46
N ARG A 128 1.72 13.55 5.46
CA ARG A 128 0.57 12.86 4.88
C ARG A 128 -0.09 13.79 3.86
N ARG A 129 -0.51 13.26 2.73
CA ARG A 129 -1.27 14.01 1.72
C ARG A 129 -2.57 13.32 1.37
N HIS A 130 -3.65 14.09 1.42
CA HIS A 130 -4.95 13.75 0.87
C HIS A 130 -5.09 14.42 -0.49
N SER A 131 -5.42 13.65 -1.52
CA SER A 131 -5.66 14.21 -2.86
C SER A 131 -6.83 13.53 -3.57
N LEU A 132 -7.43 14.26 -4.50
CA LEU A 132 -8.50 13.78 -5.37
C LEU A 132 -8.07 13.84 -6.85
N PRO A 133 -7.11 13.01 -7.29
CA PRO A 133 -6.75 12.86 -8.70
C PRO A 133 -7.97 12.62 -9.61
N LEU A 134 -7.93 13.19 -10.81
CA LEU A 134 -8.88 12.89 -11.88
C LEU A 134 -8.24 11.92 -12.87
N VAL A 135 -8.88 10.76 -13.06
CA VAL A 135 -8.44 9.74 -14.02
C VAL A 135 -9.37 9.72 -15.23
N LEU A 136 -8.78 9.77 -16.42
CA LEU A 136 -9.50 9.57 -17.67
C LEU A 136 -9.83 8.09 -17.80
N ARG A 137 -11.11 7.76 -18.00
CA ARG A 137 -11.51 6.40 -18.34
C ARG A 137 -11.17 6.13 -19.80
N SER A 138 -10.82 4.89 -20.12
CA SER A 138 -10.31 4.48 -21.44
C SER A 138 -11.37 4.49 -22.57
N GLU A 139 -12.61 4.88 -22.28
CA GLU A 139 -13.69 4.97 -23.26
C GLU A 139 -13.82 6.42 -23.74
N ASP A 140 -13.77 6.61 -25.06
CA ASP A 140 -14.03 7.91 -25.69
C ASP A 140 -15.39 8.43 -25.19
N ASP A 141 -15.42 9.65 -24.65
CA ASP A 141 -16.56 10.34 -24.02
C ASP A 141 -16.88 10.01 -22.55
N ALA A 142 -16.08 9.22 -21.85
CA ALA A 142 -16.29 9.02 -20.42
C ALA A 142 -15.84 10.24 -19.59
N GLU A 143 -16.72 10.74 -18.72
CA GLU A 143 -16.38 11.80 -17.76
C GLU A 143 -15.18 11.36 -16.88
N PRO A 144 -14.24 12.27 -16.58
CA PRO A 144 -13.15 11.99 -15.66
C PRO A 144 -13.70 11.50 -14.31
N ALA A 145 -13.14 10.41 -13.80
CA ALA A 145 -13.51 9.90 -12.49
C ALA A 145 -12.56 10.42 -11.42
N VAL A 146 -13.10 10.74 -10.26
CA VAL A 146 -12.27 11.03 -9.08
C VAL A 146 -11.73 9.71 -8.54
N LEU A 147 -10.42 9.67 -8.28
CA LEU A 147 -9.74 8.55 -7.65
C LEU A 147 -9.10 9.05 -6.35
N PRO A 148 -9.82 9.03 -5.21
CA PRO A 148 -9.24 9.36 -3.92
C PRO A 148 -7.91 8.66 -3.69
N ARG A 149 -6.94 9.43 -3.15
CA ARG A 149 -5.58 8.99 -2.88
C ARG A 149 -5.12 9.48 -1.52
N LEU A 150 -4.56 8.56 -0.74
CA LEU A 150 -3.82 8.87 0.48
C LEU A 150 -2.37 8.49 0.34
N GLU A 151 -1.51 9.37 0.83
CA GLU A 151 -0.06 9.25 0.73
C GLU A 151 0.59 9.57 2.06
N TRP A 152 1.63 8.80 2.40
CA TRP A 152 2.50 9.06 3.53
C TRP A 152 3.94 9.07 3.05
N LEU A 153 4.74 9.98 3.60
CA LEU A 153 6.18 10.03 3.32
C LEU A 153 6.93 10.25 4.63
N GLY A 154 7.90 9.39 4.89
CA GLY A 154 8.75 9.41 6.08
C GLY A 154 10.21 9.48 5.68
N VAL A 155 10.96 10.38 6.32
CA VAL A 155 12.39 10.56 6.11
C VAL A 155 13.13 10.09 7.34
N THR A 156 14.12 9.23 7.17
CA THR A 156 15.14 8.90 8.18
C THR A 156 16.50 9.45 7.74
N PRO A 157 17.55 9.36 8.57
CA PRO A 157 18.89 9.73 8.14
C PRO A 157 19.46 8.88 6.99
N GLU A 158 18.95 7.68 6.74
CA GLU A 158 19.55 6.72 5.80
C GLU A 158 18.67 6.42 4.57
N TRP A 159 17.37 6.70 4.67
CA TRP A 159 16.39 6.36 3.66
C TRP A 159 15.10 7.17 3.78
N VAL A 160 14.33 7.20 2.69
CA VAL A 160 12.97 7.73 2.61
C VAL A 160 12.01 6.58 2.27
N CYS A 161 10.85 6.54 2.93
CA CYS A 161 9.74 5.68 2.51
C CYS A 161 8.56 6.52 2.06
N TYR A 162 7.86 6.00 1.07
CA TYR A 162 6.62 6.58 0.55
C TYR A 162 5.59 5.48 0.42
N LEU A 163 4.43 5.67 1.05
CA LEU A 163 3.30 4.76 1.00
C LEU A 163 2.16 5.45 0.26
N VAL A 164 1.49 4.72 -0.63
CA VAL A 164 0.35 5.24 -1.39
C VAL A 164 -0.75 4.19 -1.50
N THR A 165 -1.97 4.62 -1.25
CA THR A 165 -3.19 3.85 -1.51
C THR A 165 -4.16 4.69 -2.31
N ASN A 166 -4.86 4.05 -3.23
CA ASN A 166 -5.91 4.67 -4.05
C ASN A 166 -7.15 3.79 -4.02
N ASP A 167 -8.32 4.40 -4.10
CA ASP A 167 -9.58 3.67 -4.23
C ASP A 167 -10.60 4.54 -4.95
N HIS A 168 -11.48 3.92 -5.71
CA HIS A 168 -12.64 4.57 -6.31
C HIS A 168 -13.73 4.91 -5.29
N ASP A 169 -13.74 4.23 -4.13
CA ASP A 169 -14.65 4.50 -3.02
C ASP A 169 -13.93 5.27 -1.89
N PRO A 170 -14.30 6.55 -1.65
CA PRO A 170 -13.74 7.32 -0.55
C PRO A 170 -13.95 6.68 0.83
N ALA A 171 -15.06 5.97 1.04
CA ALA A 171 -15.35 5.30 2.31
C ALA A 171 -14.37 4.16 2.55
N ALA A 172 -14.08 3.36 1.52
CA ALA A 172 -13.11 2.28 1.61
C ALA A 172 -11.69 2.79 1.92
N ILE A 173 -11.32 3.97 1.41
CA ILE A 173 -10.07 4.65 1.79
C ILE A 173 -10.07 5.09 3.25
N ALA A 174 -11.16 5.72 3.71
CA ALA A 174 -11.26 6.18 5.10
C ALA A 174 -11.19 5.00 6.08
N ASP A 175 -11.83 3.88 5.74
CA ASP A 175 -11.85 2.67 6.57
C ASP A 175 -10.46 2.03 6.72
N ARG A 176 -9.58 2.16 5.73
CA ARG A 176 -8.20 1.62 5.78
C ARG A 176 -7.16 2.61 6.28
N GLU A 177 -7.50 3.89 6.43
CA GLU A 177 -6.52 4.96 6.71
C GLU A 177 -5.68 4.67 7.96
N ALA A 178 -6.33 4.25 9.05
CA ALA A 178 -5.66 3.92 10.30
C ALA A 178 -4.73 2.69 10.15
N ASP A 179 -5.15 1.68 9.38
CA ASP A 179 -4.34 0.48 9.12
C ASP A 179 -3.10 0.82 8.26
N VAL A 180 -3.24 1.75 7.31
CA VAL A 180 -2.11 2.23 6.49
C VAL A 180 -1.17 3.10 7.32
N GLU A 181 -1.70 3.96 8.20
CA GLU A 181 -0.85 4.73 9.12
C GLU A 181 -0.09 3.82 10.09
N ALA A 182 -0.68 2.72 10.54
CA ALA A 182 0.00 1.71 11.34
C ALA A 182 1.17 1.06 10.58
N LEU A 183 0.98 0.69 9.30
CA LEU A 183 2.07 0.24 8.42
C LEU A 183 3.15 1.33 8.25
N PHE A 184 2.75 2.58 8.08
CA PHE A 184 3.70 3.68 7.94
C PHE A 184 4.54 3.87 9.21
N ARG A 185 3.91 3.77 10.40
CA ARG A 185 4.59 3.88 11.68
C ARG A 185 5.57 2.73 11.92
N SER A 186 5.24 1.51 11.51
CA SER A 186 6.13 0.36 11.67
C SER A 186 7.43 0.50 10.86
N MET A 187 7.41 1.27 9.77
CA MET A 187 8.62 1.61 9.01
C MET A 187 9.60 2.46 9.82
N ALA A 188 9.11 3.24 10.79
CA ALA A 188 9.95 4.12 11.61
C ALA A 188 10.64 3.37 12.76
N GLU A 189 10.25 2.12 13.04
CA GLU A 189 10.78 1.37 14.17
C GLU A 189 12.27 1.08 13.96
N PRO A 190 13.15 1.51 14.89
CA PRO A 190 14.56 1.17 14.81
C PRO A 190 14.67 -0.35 14.94
N ARG A 191 15.37 -0.98 13.99
CA ARG A 191 15.82 -2.36 14.17
C ARG A 191 16.51 -2.44 15.51
N GLU A 192 15.99 -3.23 16.44
CA GLU A 192 16.81 -3.72 17.54
C GLU A 192 18.04 -4.34 16.87
N ARG A 193 19.19 -3.68 17.01
CA ARG A 193 20.44 -4.29 16.58
C ARG A 193 20.51 -5.59 17.37
N GLU A 194 20.45 -6.73 16.70
CA GLU A 194 21.01 -7.97 17.25
C GLU A 194 22.46 -7.66 17.61
N THR A 195 22.67 -7.18 18.83
CA THR A 195 23.98 -7.16 19.45
C THR A 195 24.28 -8.60 19.78
N ASP A 196 25.16 -9.20 18.98
CA ASP A 196 25.91 -10.41 19.29
C ASP A 196 26.12 -10.58 20.80
N ARG A 197 25.61 -11.69 21.33
CA ARG A 197 26.14 -12.34 22.54
C ARG A 197 26.13 -13.85 22.37
#